data_AF-A0ABD4Q5E3-F1
#
_entry.id   AF-A0ABD4Q5E3-F1
#
_cell.length_a   1.000
_cell.length_b   1.000
_cell.length_c   1.000
_cell.angle_alpha   90.00
_cell.angle_beta   90.00
_cell.angle_gamma   90.00
#
_symmetry.space_group_name_H-M   'P 1'
#
loop_
_entity.id
_entity.type
_entity.pdbx_description
1 polymer ?
#
loop_
_entity_poly.entity_id
_entity_poly.type
_entity_poly.pdbx_seq_one_letter_code
_entity_poly.pdbx_strand_id
1 'polypeptide(L)' 'MSPTTLPLAARLSSRQRTLIILALSLGGFAIGTSEFASMGLMLEISRGLSISETQVGHLISAYAIGVVA' A
#
# COMPACT_ATOMS: atom_id res chain seq x y z
N MET A 1 -17.55 -18.60 34.85
CA MET A 1 -17.89 -19.05 33.49
C MET A 1 -17.34 -18.03 32.52
N SER A 2 -16.20 -18.30 31.90
CA SER A 2 -15.57 -17.37 30.95
C SER A 2 -16.43 -17.34 29.67
N PRO A 3 -16.89 -16.18 29.19
CA PRO A 3 -17.62 -16.12 27.94
C PRO A 3 -16.70 -16.59 26.83
N THR A 4 -17.03 -17.70 26.19
CA THR A 4 -16.31 -18.23 25.04
C THR A 4 -16.33 -17.17 23.95
N THR A 5 -15.22 -16.49 23.72
CA THR A 5 -15.13 -15.42 22.73
C THR A 5 -15.19 -16.03 21.34
N LEU A 6 -16.41 -16.18 20.81
CA LEU A 6 -16.61 -16.54 19.40
C LEU A 6 -15.74 -15.63 18.51
N PRO A 7 -15.08 -16.17 17.47
CA PRO A 7 -14.25 -15.39 16.56
C PRO A 7 -15.02 -14.19 16.02
N LEU A 8 -14.38 -13.02 15.94
CA LEU A 8 -15.02 -11.80 15.43
C LEU A 8 -15.68 -12.04 14.06
N ALA A 9 -15.02 -12.82 13.19
CA ALA A 9 -15.53 -13.21 11.88
C ALA A 9 -16.88 -13.96 11.94
N ALA A 10 -17.11 -14.78 12.98
CA ALA A 10 -18.36 -15.51 13.17
C ALA A 10 -19.53 -14.58 13.57
N ARG A 11 -19.23 -13.37 14.05
CA ARG A 11 -20.22 -12.35 14.43
C ARG A 11 -20.57 -11.38 13.30
N LEU A 12 -19.86 -11.42 12.17
CA LEU A 12 -20.07 -10.50 11.04
C LEU A 12 -21.12 -11.03 10.06
N SER A 13 -22.09 -10.18 9.73
CA SER A 13 -23.02 -10.43 8.62
C SER A 13 -22.27 -10.49 7.28
N SER A 14 -22.89 -11.11 6.26
CA SER A 14 -22.31 -11.21 4.91
C SER A 14 -21.95 -9.82 4.34
N ARG A 15 -22.87 -8.84 4.49
CA ARG A 15 -22.66 -7.47 4.04
C ARG A 15 -21.48 -6.79 4.73
N GLN A 16 -21.33 -6.96 6.05
CA GLN A 16 -20.20 -6.40 6.79
C GLN A 16 -18.87 -6.99 6.32
N ARG A 17 -18.81 -8.31 6.07
CA ARG A 17 -17.61 -8.96 5.53
C ARG A 17 -17.25 -8.40 4.15
N THR A 18 -18.22 -8.23 3.26
CA THR A 18 -17.98 -7.64 1.95
C THR A 18 -17.41 -6.23 2.06
N LEU A 19 -17.96 -5.38 2.95
CA LEU A 19 -17.46 -4.03 3.16
C LEU A 19 -16.04 -4.02 3.75
N ILE A 20 -15.74 -4.92 4.67
CA ILE A 20 -14.38 -5.06 5.24
C ILE A 20 -13.39 -5.47 4.16
N ILE A 21 -13.73 -6.49 3.36
CA ILE A 21 -12.87 -6.94 2.26
C ILE A 21 -12.67 -5.81 1.25
N LEU A 22 -13.74 -5.11 0.87
CA LEU A 22 -13.65 -3.97 -0.04
C LEU A 22 -12.72 -2.87 0.50
N ALA A 23 -12.84 -2.53 1.78
CA ALA A 23 -11.98 -1.53 2.42
C ALA A 23 -10.51 -1.98 2.45
N LEU A 24 -10.25 -3.25 2.79
CA LEU A 24 -8.91 -3.83 2.79
C LEU A 24 -8.32 -3.90 1.37
N SER A 25 -9.11 -4.31 0.39
CA SER A 25 -8.71 -4.35 -1.02
C SER A 25 -8.41 -2.96 -1.55
N LEU A 26 -9.23 -1.96 -1.22
CA LEU A 26 -8.97 -0.57 -1.62
C LEU A 26 -7.70 -0.02 -0.98
N GLY A 27 -7.46 -0.33 0.30
CA GLY A 27 -6.21 0.01 0.99
C GLY A 27 -4.99 -0.64 0.33
N GLY A 28 -5.03 -1.96 0.10
CA GLY A 28 -3.95 -2.67 -0.58
C GLY A 28 -3.72 -2.18 -2.02
N PHE A 29 -4.78 -1.84 -2.75
CA PHE A 29 -4.71 -1.27 -4.08
C PHE A 29 -4.08 0.14 -4.07
N ALA A 30 -4.48 1.00 -3.14
CA ALA A 30 -3.91 2.35 -3.00
C ALA A 30 -2.42 2.30 -2.64
N ILE A 31 -2.02 1.38 -1.75
CA ILE A 31 -0.62 1.13 -1.41
C ILE A 31 0.14 0.69 -2.67
N GLY A 32 -0.31 -0.38 -3.33
CA GLY A 32 0.35 -0.90 -4.52
C GLY A 32 0.47 0.16 -5.62
N THR A 33 -0.60 0.90 -5.93
CA THR A 33 -0.54 1.97 -6.93
C THR A 33 0.44 3.08 -6.56
N SER A 34 0.51 3.48 -5.28
CA SER A 34 1.46 4.50 -4.84
C SER A 34 2.92 4.07 -4.93
N GLU A 35 3.23 2.80 -4.68
CA GLU A 35 4.60 2.26 -4.73
C GLU A 35 5.15 2.21 -6.17
N PHE A 36 4.29 1.90 -7.15
CA PHE A 36 4.70 1.82 -8.55
C PHE A 36 4.55 3.13 -9.32
N ALA A 37 3.76 4.09 -8.83
CA ALA A 37 3.55 5.38 -9.50
C ALA A 37 4.87 6.11 -9.81
N SER A 38 5.82 6.08 -8.88
CA SER A 38 7.14 6.71 -9.03
C SER A 38 7.96 6.16 -10.20
N MET A 39 7.77 4.88 -10.55
CA MET A 39 8.46 4.28 -11.70
C MET A 39 7.91 4.82 -13.03
N GLY A 40 6.59 4.99 -13.11
CA GLY A 40 5.93 5.56 -14.29
C GLY A 40 6.17 7.06 -14.47
N LEU A 41 6.43 7.77 -13.37
CA LEU A 41 6.67 9.22 -13.33
C LEU A 41 8.15 9.59 -13.20
N MET A 42 9.07 8.67 -13.52
CA MET A 42 10.50 8.86 -13.31
C MET A 42 11.05 10.11 -14.01
N LEU A 43 10.59 10.39 -15.24
CA LEU A 43 11.02 11.56 -16.01
C LEU A 43 10.50 12.85 -15.40
N GLU A 44 9.26 12.86 -14.92
CA GLU A 44 8.64 14.00 -14.25
C GLU A 44 9.34 14.30 -12.92
N ILE A 45 9.69 13.27 -12.14
CA ILE A 45 10.44 13.41 -10.89
C ILE A 45 11.85 13.94 -11.17
N SER A 46 12.53 13.38 -12.17
CA SER A 46 13.86 13.83 -12.64
C SER A 46 13.84 15.32 -12.98
N ARG A 47 12.88 15.76 -13.81
CA ARG A 47 12.71 17.17 -14.19
C ARG A 47 12.33 18.06 -13.00
N GLY A 48 11.39 17.61 -12.18
CA GLY A 48 10.88 18.38 -11.03
C GLY A 48 11.93 18.62 -9.95
N LEU A 49 12.85 17.67 -9.76
CA LEU A 49 13.95 17.77 -8.79
C LEU A 49 15.27 18.23 -9.41
N SER A 50 15.34 18.38 -10.75
CA SER A 50 16.58 18.68 -11.49
C SER A 50 17.73 17.69 -11.20
N ILE A 51 17.39 16.40 -11.07
CA ILE A 51 18.34 15.30 -10.82
C ILE A 51 18.35 14.32 -11.99
N SER A 52 19.39 13.50 -12.11
CA SER A 52 19.44 12.49 -13.17
C SER A 52 18.46 11.33 -12.92
N GLU A 53 18.06 10.63 -13.97
CA GLU A 53 17.22 9.42 -13.86
C GLU A 53 17.86 8.35 -12.95
N THR A 54 19.19 8.22 -12.98
CA THR A 54 19.93 7.33 -12.08
C THR A 54 19.74 7.71 -10.61
N GLN A 55 19.74 9.01 -10.30
CA GLN A 55 19.48 9.49 -8.93
C GLN A 55 18.04 9.23 -8.50
N VAL A 56 17.06 9.36 -9.41
CA VAL A 56 15.67 8.96 -9.13
C VAL A 56 15.60 7.45 -8.84
N GLY A 57 16.32 6.62 -9.59
CA GLY A 57 16.43 5.19 -9.32
C GLY A 57 16.95 4.88 -7.92
N HIS A 58 18.02 5.57 -7.47
CA HIS A 58 18.51 5.43 -6.10
C HIS A 58 17.47 5.84 -5.06
N LEU A 59 16.67 6.87 -5.35
CA LEU A 59 15.61 7.35 -4.46
C LEU A 59 14.50 6.29 -4.29
N ILE A 60 14.11 5.65 -5.39
CA ILE A 60 13.16 4.52 -5.39
C ILE A 60 13.74 3.33 -4.60
N SER A 61 15.02 3.00 -4.80
CA SER A 61 15.69 1.94 -4.04
C SER A 61 15.77 2.23 -2.53
N ALA A 62 16.07 3.48 -2.15
CA ALA A 62 16.10 3.89 -0.75
C ALA A 62 14.73 3.77 -0.07
N TYR A 63 13.66 4.14 -0.79
CA TYR A 63 12.29 3.92 -0.33
C TYR A 63 11.99 2.42 -0.14
N ALA A 64 12.35 1.57 -1.11
CA ALA A 64 12.14 0.13 -1.01
C ALA A 64 12.86 -0.50 0.19
N ILE A 65 14.08 -0.04 0.51
CA ILE A 65 14.79 -0.43 1.74
C ILE A 65 13.99 -0.01 2.98
N GLY A 66 13.49 1.22 3.02
CA GLY A 66 12.70 1.73 4.15
C GLY A 66 11.34 1.06 4.35
N VAL A 67 10.76 0.46 3.32
CA VAL A 67 9.51 -0.32 3.43
C VAL A 67 9.76 -1.73 3.99
N VAL A 68 10.93 -2.32 3.70
CA VAL A 68 11.26 -3.71 4.06
C VAL A 68 11.99 -3.82 5.41
N ALA A 69 12.76 -2.81 5.80
CA ALA A 69 13.51 -2.76 7.06
C ALA A 69 12.61 -2.46 8.27
#